data_AF-A0A9D7DRF4-F1
#
_entry.id   AF-A0A9D7DRF4-F1
#
_cell.length_a   1.000
_cell.length_b   1.000
_cell.length_c   1.000
_cell.angle_alpha   90.00
_cell.angle_beta   90.00
_cell.angle_gamma   90.00
#
_symmetry.space_group_name_H-M   'P 1'
#
loop_
_entity.id
_entity.type
_entity.pdbx_description
1 polymer ?
#
loop_
_entity_poly.entity_id
_entity_poly.type
_entity_poly.pdbx_seq_one_letter_code
_entity_poly.pdbx_strand_id
1 'polypeptide(L)'
;MLRAILWDVGGPLVDEEPMYVHWEAAVGTVYAEVMGRPLTAERFAAAKEWSLQSYAPYSFQAMLYDLVDRDEMLAARATELFYASVPSHSEHLNPGIEELLEQLAARVPMAIVANQLKGLPERLRPWALTAFSPM
;
A
#
# COMPACT_ATOMS: atom_id res chain seq x y z
N MET A 1 16.89 28.66 8.86
CA MET A 1 17.44 27.44 9.49
C MET A 1 16.33 26.41 9.57
N LEU A 2 16.56 25.20 9.06
CA LEU A 2 15.60 24.10 9.12
C LEU A 2 15.43 23.66 10.59
N ARG A 3 14.19 23.49 11.06
CA ARG A 3 13.91 23.16 12.47
C ARG A 3 13.59 21.68 12.70
N ALA A 4 12.96 21.04 11.73
CA ALA A 4 12.61 19.63 11.74
C ALA A 4 12.30 19.14 10.32
N ILE A 5 12.28 17.83 10.13
CA ILE A 5 11.79 17.15 8.91
C ILE A 5 10.64 16.22 9.31
N LEU A 6 9.53 16.30 8.57
CA LEU A 6 8.39 15.40 8.71
C LEU A 6 8.36 14.47 7.51
N TRP A 7 8.29 13.16 7.77
CA TRP A 7 8.31 12.12 6.75
C TRP A 7 6.94 11.47 6.63
N ASP A 8 6.44 11.36 5.40
CA ASP A 8 5.47 10.32 5.08
C ASP A 8 6.20 8.97 4.92
N VAL A 9 5.48 7.86 4.98
CA VAL A 9 6.05 6.50 4.92
C VAL A 9 6.02 5.96 3.50
N GLY A 10 4.82 5.76 2.93
CA GLY A 10 4.65 5.14 1.61
C GLY A 10 5.07 6.07 0.49
N GLY A 11 6.06 5.66 -0.31
CA GLY A 11 6.61 6.45 -1.41
C GLY A 11 7.89 7.21 -1.05
N PRO A 12 7.97 8.07 -0.02
CA PRO A 12 9.21 8.74 0.36
C PRO A 12 10.21 7.85 1.09
N LEU A 13 9.78 7.11 2.12
CA LEU A 13 10.69 6.27 2.91
C LEU A 13 10.73 4.84 2.41
N VAL A 14 9.55 4.28 2.14
CA VAL A 14 9.35 2.87 1.83
C VAL A 14 9.15 2.70 0.33
N ASP A 15 9.87 1.72 -0.23
CA ASP A 15 9.67 1.22 -1.58
C ASP A 15 8.46 0.27 -1.59
N GLU A 16 7.36 0.74 -2.17
CA GLU A 16 6.11 -0.01 -2.27
C GLU A 16 6.00 -0.77 -3.60
N GLU A 17 6.92 -0.61 -4.55
CA GLU A 17 6.82 -1.26 -5.86
C GLU A 17 6.73 -2.80 -5.77
N PRO A 18 7.57 -3.49 -4.96
CA PRO A 18 7.46 -4.94 -4.82
C PRO A 18 6.10 -5.38 -4.28
N MET A 19 5.52 -4.58 -3.39
CA MET A 19 4.21 -4.85 -2.80
C MET A 19 3.09 -4.69 -3.84
N TYR A 20 3.15 -3.65 -4.68
CA TYR A 20 2.19 -3.49 -5.78
C TYR A 20 2.22 -4.66 -6.75
N VAL A 21 3.39 -5.22 -7.07
CA VAL A 21 3.49 -6.43 -7.92
C VAL A 21 2.77 -7.62 -7.28
N HIS A 22 2.96 -7.84 -5.97
CA HIS A 22 2.24 -8.89 -5.24
C HIS A 22 0.73 -8.65 -5.20
N TRP A 23 0.31 -7.40 -5.01
CA TRP A 23 -1.10 -7.01 -4.98
C TRP A 23 -1.77 -7.21 -6.34
N GLU A 24 -1.14 -6.79 -7.44
CA GLU A 24 -1.68 -7.01 -8.78
C GLU A 24 -1.83 -8.51 -9.11
N ALA A 25 -0.85 -9.34 -8.73
CA ALA A 25 -0.93 -10.79 -8.88
C ALA A 25 -2.06 -11.40 -8.03
N ALA A 26 -2.24 -10.91 -6.80
CA ALA A 26 -3.30 -11.38 -5.89
C ALA A 26 -4.71 -11.11 -6.45
N VAL A 27 -4.94 -9.98 -7.13
CA VAL A 27 -6.23 -9.69 -7.78
C VAL A 27 -6.61 -10.79 -8.78
N GLY A 28 -5.65 -11.25 -9.60
CA GLY A 28 -5.89 -12.32 -10.56
C GLY A 28 -6.26 -13.65 -9.90
N THR A 29 -5.55 -14.02 -8.84
CA THR A 29 -5.81 -15.24 -8.06
C THR A 29 -7.18 -15.19 -7.37
N VAL A 30 -7.49 -14.09 -6.68
CA VAL A 30 -8.76 -13.89 -5.98
C VAL A 30 -9.93 -13.90 -6.97
N TYR A 31 -9.80 -13.22 -8.11
CA TYR A 31 -10.82 -13.24 -9.14
C TYR A 31 -11.09 -14.67 -9.64
N ALA A 32 -10.04 -15.45 -9.89
CA ALA A 32 -10.18 -16.82 -10.35
C ALA A 32 -10.88 -17.72 -9.33
N GLU A 33 -10.60 -17.52 -8.03
CA GLU A 33 -11.25 -18.24 -6.94
C GLU A 33 -12.75 -17.89 -6.85
N VAL A 34 -13.10 -16.60 -6.90
CA VAL A 34 -14.48 -16.14 -6.69
C VAL A 34 -15.36 -16.38 -7.92
N MET A 35 -14.82 -16.17 -9.12
CA MET A 35 -15.58 -16.25 -10.37
C MET A 35 -15.47 -17.61 -11.07
N GLY A 36 -14.59 -18.50 -10.58
CA GLY A 36 -14.36 -19.82 -11.17
C GLY A 36 -13.73 -19.78 -12.58
N ARG A 37 -13.10 -18.66 -12.96
CA ARG A 37 -12.50 -18.46 -14.29
C ARG A 37 -11.31 -17.48 -14.22
N PRO A 38 -10.28 -17.64 -15.06
CA PRO A 38 -9.11 -16.77 -15.02
C PRO A 38 -9.45 -15.32 -15.40
N LEU A 39 -8.73 -14.37 -14.80
CA LEU A 39 -8.81 -12.96 -15.16
C LEU A 39 -8.01 -12.69 -16.44
N THR A 40 -8.63 -12.08 -17.45
CA THR A 40 -7.92 -11.67 -18.66
C THR A 40 -7.19 -10.35 -18.44
N ALA A 41 -6.09 -10.13 -19.16
CA ALA A 41 -5.32 -8.89 -19.09
C ALA A 41 -6.18 -7.66 -19.47
N GLU A 42 -7.06 -7.79 -20.46
CA GLU A 42 -7.98 -6.73 -20.87
C GLU A 42 -8.96 -6.36 -19.75
N ARG A 43 -9.57 -7.36 -19.10
CA ARG A 43 -10.52 -7.12 -18.00
C ARG A 43 -9.82 -6.54 -16.78
N PHE A 44 -8.60 -6.98 -16.48
CA PHE A 44 -7.77 -6.40 -15.43
C PHE A 44 -7.46 -4.92 -15.71
N ALA A 45 -7.01 -4.60 -16.92
CA ALA A 45 -6.70 -3.22 -17.31
C ALA A 45 -7.94 -2.32 -17.24
N ALA A 46 -9.10 -2.80 -17.69
CA ALA A 46 -10.36 -2.07 -17.62
C ALA A 46 -10.80 -1.79 -16.17
N ALA A 47 -10.69 -2.79 -15.28
CA ALA A 47 -11.02 -2.61 -13.87
C ALA A 47 -10.05 -1.66 -13.16
N LYS A 48 -8.76 -1.70 -13.52
CA LYS A 48 -7.73 -0.77 -13.01
C LYS A 48 -8.02 0.67 -13.44
N GLU A 49 -8.37 0.89 -14.71
CA GLU A 49 -8.76 2.21 -15.18
C GLU A 49 -10.03 2.71 -14.45
N TRP A 50 -11.04 1.85 -14.33
CA TRP A 50 -12.27 2.20 -13.63
C TRP A 50 -12.02 2.58 -12.17
N SER A 51 -11.17 1.83 -11.45
CA SER A 51 -10.88 2.12 -10.04
C SER A 51 -10.22 3.48 -9.86
N LEU A 52 -9.31 3.88 -10.77
CA LEU A 52 -8.70 5.21 -10.78
C LEU A 52 -9.75 6.30 -11.06
N GLN A 53 -10.62 6.10 -12.06
CA GLN A 53 -11.67 7.06 -12.42
C GLN A 53 -12.78 7.17 -11.37
N SER A 54 -12.95 6.16 -10.51
CA SER A 54 -13.93 6.16 -9.43
C SER A 54 -13.53 7.03 -8.24
N TYR A 55 -12.26 7.46 -8.16
CA TYR A 55 -11.69 8.15 -7.00
C TYR A 55 -11.90 7.42 -5.66
N ALA A 56 -12.03 6.09 -5.71
CA ALA A 56 -12.22 5.30 -4.51
C ALA A 56 -10.98 5.39 -3.61
N PRO A 57 -11.16 5.51 -2.29
CA PRO A 57 -10.03 5.60 -1.35
C PRO A 57 -9.18 4.31 -1.32
N TYR A 58 -9.73 3.18 -1.76
CA TYR A 58 -9.07 1.88 -1.81
C TYR A 58 -9.17 1.30 -3.23
N SER A 59 -8.16 1.56 -4.06
CA SER A 59 -8.16 1.18 -5.48
C SER A 59 -8.40 -0.32 -5.70
N PHE A 60 -7.76 -1.20 -4.94
CA PHE A 60 -7.93 -2.65 -5.08
C PHE A 60 -9.33 -3.14 -4.68
N GLN A 61 -9.94 -2.56 -3.64
CA GLN A 61 -11.32 -2.89 -3.27
C GLN A 61 -12.29 -2.47 -4.39
N ALA A 62 -12.08 -1.28 -4.96
CA ALA A 62 -12.85 -0.81 -6.09
C ALA A 62 -12.66 -1.71 -7.33
N MET A 63 -11.43 -2.11 -7.64
CA MET A 63 -11.17 -3.07 -8.71
C MET A 63 -11.92 -4.38 -8.50
N LEU A 64 -11.81 -5.00 -7.32
CA LEU A 64 -12.48 -6.26 -7.01
C LEU A 64 -14.01 -6.13 -7.11
N TYR A 65 -14.57 -5.00 -6.67
CA TYR A 65 -16.00 -4.70 -6.82
C TYR A 65 -16.44 -4.62 -8.28
N ASP A 66 -15.70 -3.94 -9.16
CA ASP A 66 -16.04 -3.90 -10.59
C ASP A 66 -15.85 -5.26 -11.26
N LEU A 67 -14.81 -6.01 -10.87
CA LEU A 67 -14.49 -7.32 -11.44
C LEU A 67 -15.58 -8.37 -11.16
N VAL A 68 -16.23 -8.32 -10.01
CA VAL A 68 -17.34 -9.23 -9.65
C VAL A 68 -18.71 -8.67 -10.05
N ASP A 69 -18.76 -7.83 -11.07
CA ASP A 69 -19.98 -7.21 -11.61
C ASP A 69 -20.80 -6.46 -10.54
N ARG A 70 -20.10 -5.87 -9.56
CA ARG A 70 -20.66 -5.05 -8.47
C ARG A 70 -21.59 -5.80 -7.53
N ASP A 71 -21.46 -7.13 -7.48
CA ASP A 71 -22.11 -7.95 -6.47
C ASP A 71 -21.47 -7.72 -5.10
N GLU A 72 -22.23 -7.20 -4.14
CA GLU A 72 -21.72 -6.83 -2.82
C GLU A 72 -21.19 -8.03 -2.03
N MET A 73 -21.81 -9.21 -2.16
CA MET A 73 -21.39 -10.41 -1.43
C MET A 73 -20.09 -10.95 -2.01
N LEU A 74 -19.98 -11.02 -3.33
CA LEU A 74 -18.76 -11.46 -4.00
C LEU A 74 -17.62 -10.46 -3.78
N ALA A 75 -17.91 -9.16 -3.79
CA ALA A 75 -16.91 -8.13 -3.55
C ALA A 75 -16.38 -8.17 -2.11
N ALA A 76 -17.26 -8.36 -1.12
CA ALA A 76 -16.85 -8.53 0.27
C ALA A 76 -15.96 -9.77 0.44
N ARG A 77 -16.34 -10.89 -0.17
CA ARG A 77 -15.55 -12.12 -0.14
C ARG A 77 -14.20 -11.96 -0.85
N ALA A 78 -14.19 -11.35 -2.02
CA ALA A 78 -12.96 -11.08 -2.78
C ALA A 78 -12.01 -10.17 -1.98
N THR A 79 -12.55 -9.14 -1.33
CA THR A 79 -11.76 -8.21 -0.51
C THR A 79 -11.15 -8.90 0.71
N GLU A 80 -11.90 -9.77 1.39
CA GLU A 80 -11.39 -10.59 2.50
C GLU A 80 -10.22 -11.48 2.04
N LEU A 81 -10.40 -12.22 0.94
CA LEU A 81 -9.37 -13.07 0.36
C LEU A 81 -8.13 -12.29 -0.06
N PHE A 82 -8.32 -11.12 -0.67
CA PHE A 82 -7.23 -10.24 -1.09
C PHE A 82 -6.38 -9.84 0.11
N TYR A 83 -6.96 -9.26 1.16
CA TYR A 83 -6.20 -8.83 2.34
C TYR A 83 -5.58 -9.97 3.13
N ALA A 84 -6.14 -11.18 3.07
CA ALA A 84 -5.52 -12.36 3.66
C ALA A 84 -4.30 -12.86 2.87
N SER A 85 -4.22 -12.53 1.57
CA SER A 85 -3.19 -13.05 0.64
C SER A 85 -2.00 -12.12 0.43
N VAL A 86 -2.10 -10.86 0.83
CA VAL A 86 -1.10 -9.83 0.54
C VAL A 86 -0.44 -9.27 1.80
N PRO A 87 0.84 -8.86 1.74
CA PRO A 87 1.45 -8.12 2.83
C PRO A 87 0.72 -6.79 3.05
N SER A 88 0.62 -6.36 4.31
CA SER A 88 -0.06 -5.12 4.71
C SER A 88 0.84 -3.88 4.63
N HIS A 89 2.15 -4.07 4.46
CA HIS A 89 3.16 -3.02 4.33
C HIS A 89 4.40 -3.59 3.63
N SER A 90 5.20 -2.72 3.02
CA SER A 90 6.54 -3.08 2.54
C SER A 90 7.57 -2.90 3.66
N GLU A 91 8.54 -3.82 3.70
CA GLU A 91 9.68 -3.76 4.62
C GLU A 91 10.92 -3.12 3.97
N HIS A 92 10.83 -2.69 2.71
CA HIS A 92 11.95 -2.16 1.94
C HIS A 92 11.96 -0.64 1.97
N LEU A 93 13.11 -0.03 2.31
CA LEU A 93 13.31 1.42 2.10
C LEU A 93 13.68 1.69 0.66
N ASN A 94 13.35 2.89 0.18
CA ASN A 94 13.86 3.36 -1.10
C ASN A 94 15.40 3.42 -1.07
N PRO A 95 16.06 3.20 -2.23
CA PRO A 95 17.51 3.31 -2.33
C PRO A 95 18.04 4.65 -1.79
N GLY A 96 19.06 4.58 -0.92
CA GLY A 96 19.72 5.76 -0.35
C GLY A 96 19.01 6.41 0.84
N ILE A 97 17.77 6.02 1.18
CA ILE A 97 17.05 6.58 2.33
C ILE A 97 17.73 6.23 3.65
N GLU A 98 18.23 5.01 3.80
CA GLU A 98 18.94 4.58 5.00
C GLU A 98 20.15 5.48 5.30
N GLU A 99 21.03 5.69 4.33
CA GLU A 99 22.20 6.58 4.46
C GLU A 99 21.77 8.03 4.73
N LEU A 100 20.72 8.51 4.04
CA LEU A 100 20.20 9.86 4.26
C LEU A 100 19.68 10.06 5.69
N LEU A 101 18.92 9.09 6.22
CA LEU A 101 18.39 9.14 7.57
C LEU A 101 19.51 9.15 8.61
N GLU A 102 20.58 8.37 8.41
CA GLU A 102 21.77 8.40 9.27
C GLU A 102 22.45 9.76 9.27
N GLN A 103 22.65 10.37 8.09
CA GLN A 103 23.27 11.68 7.96
C GLN A 103 22.43 12.81 8.61
N LEU A 104 21.11 12.68 8.58
CA LEU A 104 20.18 13.68 9.11
C LEU A 104 19.93 13.53 10.61
N ALA A 105 19.91 12.31 11.14
CA ALA A 105 19.62 12.02 12.55
C ALA A 105 20.57 12.76 13.51
N ALA A 106 21.82 13.01 13.10
CA ALA A 106 22.80 13.76 13.90
C ALA A 106 22.63 15.29 13.84
N ARG A 107 21.78 15.82 12.94
CA ARG A 107 21.77 17.25 12.56
C ARG A 107 20.43 17.93 12.74
N VAL A 108 19.34 17.22 12.49
CA VAL A 108 17.98 17.80 12.46
C VAL A 108 17.00 16.82 13.11
N PRO A 109 16.12 17.27 14.02
CA PRO A 109 15.03 16.44 14.53
C PRO A 109 14.11 15.95 13.40
N MET A 110 13.71 14.68 13.45
CA MET A 110 12.83 14.07 12.45
C MET A 110 11.65 13.35 13.11
N ALA A 111 10.49 13.37 12.44
CA ALA A 111 9.29 12.65 12.86
C ALA A 111 8.55 12.06 11.65
N ILE A 112 7.74 11.03 11.89
CA ILE A 112 6.86 10.45 10.87
C ILE A 112 5.45 11.02 11.04
N VAL A 113 4.82 11.37 9.92
CA VAL A 113 3.42 11.78 9.83
C VAL A 113 2.78 10.95 8.72
N ALA A 114 2.07 9.89 9.09
CA ALA A 114 1.45 8.97 8.15
C ALA A 114 0.14 8.41 8.71
N ASN A 115 -0.78 8.02 7.82
CA ASN A 115 -2.08 7.45 8.18
C ASN A 115 -2.02 5.96 8.60
N GLN A 116 -0.82 5.37 8.73
CA GLN A 116 -0.65 3.96 9.06
C GLN A 116 -0.62 3.75 10.59
N LEU A 117 -1.77 3.35 11.15
CA LEU A 117 -2.01 3.20 12.60
C LEU A 117 -1.36 1.95 13.24
N LYS A 118 -1.00 0.92 12.47
CA LYS A 118 -0.43 -0.34 12.96
C LYS A 118 0.49 -0.96 11.89
N GLY A 119 1.74 -1.25 12.24
CA GLY A 119 2.67 -1.90 11.30
C GLY A 119 3.65 -0.95 10.62
N LEU A 120 3.98 0.18 11.26
CA LEU A 120 5.14 0.98 10.88
C LEU A 120 6.35 0.02 10.78
N PRO A 121 7.05 -0.03 9.63
CA PRO A 121 8.11 -1.02 9.44
C PRO A 121 9.07 -0.98 10.64
N GLU A 122 9.26 -2.12 11.31
CA GLU A 122 10.22 -2.24 12.43
C GLU A 122 11.58 -1.65 12.06
N ARG A 123 11.91 -1.73 10.77
CA ARG A 123 13.10 -1.18 10.16
C ARG A 123 13.27 0.32 10.34
N LEU A 124 12.21 1.11 10.55
CA LEU A 124 12.27 2.57 10.77
C LEU A 124 12.60 2.96 12.23
N ARG A 125 12.52 2.01 13.17
CA ARG A 125 12.80 2.25 14.60
C ARG A 125 14.21 2.77 14.93
N PRO A 126 15.30 2.34 14.26
CA PRO A 126 16.65 2.79 14.59
C PRO A 126 16.88 4.29 14.44
N TRP A 127 16.13 4.99 13.58
CA TRP A 127 16.30 6.44 13.36
C TRP A 127 15.49 7.33 14.30
N ALA A 128 14.94 6.77 15.39
CA ALA A 128 14.17 7.48 16.41
C ALA A 128 13.03 8.35 15.86
N LEU A 129 12.52 7.99 14.68
CA LEU A 129 11.38 8.66 14.07
C LEU A 129 10.16 8.42 14.98
N THR A 130 9.77 9.47 15.70
CA THR A 130 8.55 9.44 16.50
C THR A 130 7.37 9.54 15.54
N ALA A 131 6.48 8.55 15.55
CA ALA A 131 5.26 8.59 14.79
C ALA A 131 4.27 9.56 15.45
N PHE A 132 3.84 10.57 14.69
CA PHE A 132 2.75 11.44 15.07
C PHE A 132 1.50 11.04 14.26
N SER A 133 0.47 10.57 14.95
CA SER A 133 -0.83 10.23 14.35
C SER A 133 -1.83 11.32 14.71
N PRO A 134 -2.29 12.15 13.76
CA PRO A 134 -3.43 13.02 14.00
C PRO A 134 -4.68 12.14 14.14
N MET A 135 -5.28 12.13 15.34
CA MET A 135 -6.58 11.49 15.58
C MET A 135 -7.69 12.14 14.75
#